data_AF-A0A7Y0CMA0-F1
#
_entry.id   AF-A0A7Y0CMA0-F1
#
_cell.length_a   1.000
_cell.length_b   1.000
_cell.length_c   1.000
_cell.angle_alpha   90.00
_cell.angle_beta   90.00
_cell.angle_gamma   90.00
#
_symmetry.space_group_name_H-M   'P 1'
#
loop_
_entity.id
_entity.type
_entity.pdbx_description
1 polymer ?
#
loop_
_entity_poly.entity_id
_entity_poly.type
_entity_poly.pdbx_seq_one_letter_code
_entity_poly.pdbx_strand_id
1 'polypeptide(L)'
;MLSAIGEDLGPFAERALRARLATSRVFLADLDQKLDVETKDGKRTASQLSKLLELIDGIVERPKPIDSRPIYDRMNLVLAVERAAESFHNGWRSRLGRPGKQGMEKEHWTRIKALSRRLAMGSDEYDTLRPVADLKQQLQQRLYVLLQNPVSWNGPEPSDGDKQHIFDAIAEDLSRRLLELASRRVKSERQADWRSAYDESGLGSTFRRAKLIEERVYELAAPVPDVTPSPDRNAFLQDVATVTRESVELVGATLH
;
A
#
# COMPACT_ATOMS: atom_id res chain seq x y z
N MET A 1 -19.84 0.98 -2.38
CA MET A 1 -18.46 1.21 -2.88
C MET A 1 -17.75 2.27 -2.06
N LEU A 2 -18.25 3.51 -1.96
CA LEU A 2 -17.62 4.56 -1.13
C LEU A 2 -17.66 4.28 0.38
N SER A 3 -18.77 3.71 0.89
CA SER A 3 -18.90 3.30 2.30
C SER A 3 -17.90 2.19 2.70
N ALA A 4 -17.62 1.24 1.81
CA ALA A 4 -16.62 0.19 2.03
C ALA A 4 -15.20 0.76 2.13
N ILE A 5 -14.90 1.83 1.39
CA ILE A 5 -13.63 2.57 1.50
C ILE A 5 -13.53 3.27 2.87
N GLY A 6 -14.65 3.79 3.40
CA GLY A 6 -14.71 4.37 4.75
C GLY A 6 -14.47 3.36 5.86
N GLU A 7 -14.95 2.12 5.69
CA GLU A 7 -14.69 1.00 6.61
C GLU A 7 -13.21 0.55 6.58
N ASP A 8 -12.61 0.47 5.38
CA ASP A 8 -11.23 -0.03 5.22
C ASP A 8 -10.15 1.03 5.48
N LEU A 9 -10.38 2.29 5.09
CA LEU A 9 -9.39 3.37 5.12
C LEU A 9 -9.77 4.54 6.06
N GLY A 10 -10.94 4.48 6.70
CA GLY A 10 -11.43 5.47 7.64
C GLY A 10 -12.34 6.54 7.02
N PRO A 11 -13.14 7.23 7.86
CA PRO A 11 -14.17 8.19 7.42
C PRO A 11 -13.60 9.46 6.78
N PHE A 12 -12.30 9.73 6.96
CA PHE A 12 -11.63 10.87 6.33
C PHE A 12 -11.34 10.57 4.85
N ALA A 13 -10.83 9.37 4.54
CA ALA A 13 -10.58 8.92 3.17
C ALA A 13 -11.86 8.93 2.32
N GLU A 14 -12.98 8.44 2.88
CA GLU A 14 -14.27 8.47 2.20
C GLU A 14 -14.73 9.91 1.91
N ARG A 15 -14.64 10.81 2.91
CA ARG A 15 -15.05 12.21 2.77
C ARG A 15 -14.22 12.96 1.74
N ALA A 16 -12.90 12.80 1.77
CA ALA A 16 -12.00 13.40 0.78
C ALA A 16 -12.30 12.91 -0.64
N LEU A 17 -12.49 11.61 -0.82
CA LEU A 17 -12.82 11.05 -2.13
C LEU A 17 -14.19 11.54 -2.63
N ARG A 18 -15.21 11.63 -1.75
CA ARG A 18 -16.52 12.22 -2.07
C ARG A 18 -16.43 13.68 -2.48
N ALA A 19 -15.68 14.48 -1.73
CA ALA A 19 -15.47 15.90 -2.03
C ALA A 19 -14.81 16.08 -3.39
N ARG A 20 -13.77 15.28 -3.69
CA ARG A 20 -13.05 15.31 -4.97
C ARG A 20 -13.91 14.83 -6.14
N LEU A 21 -14.72 13.78 -5.96
CA LEU A 21 -15.67 13.33 -6.98
C LEU A 21 -16.80 14.32 -7.23
N ALA A 22 -17.16 15.17 -6.26
CA ALA A 22 -18.18 16.19 -6.45
C ALA A 22 -17.71 17.32 -7.39
N THR A 23 -16.43 17.69 -7.33
CA THR A 23 -15.89 18.85 -8.05
C THR A 23 -15.08 18.47 -9.30
N SER A 24 -14.33 17.37 -9.26
CA SER A 24 -13.34 16.98 -10.29
C SER A 24 -13.87 16.01 -11.37
N ARG A 25 -15.18 15.96 -11.61
CA ARG A 25 -15.77 15.19 -12.72
C ARG A 25 -15.89 16.07 -13.97
N VAL A 26 -15.34 15.57 -15.07
CA VAL A 26 -15.49 16.11 -16.41
C VAL A 26 -15.98 15.02 -17.36
N PHE A 27 -16.70 15.40 -18.40
CA PHE A 27 -17.16 14.48 -19.44
C PHE A 27 -16.62 14.93 -20.80
N LEU A 28 -15.93 14.02 -21.49
CA LEU A 28 -15.34 14.27 -22.81
C LEU A 28 -15.90 13.25 -23.81
N ALA A 29 -16.34 13.71 -24.96
CA ALA A 29 -16.85 12.90 -26.07
C ALA A 29 -16.30 13.42 -27.40
N ASP A 30 -16.26 12.55 -28.42
CA ASP A 30 -15.89 12.90 -29.80
C ASP A 30 -14.51 13.59 -29.95
N LEU A 31 -13.54 13.16 -29.13
CA LEU A 31 -12.17 13.69 -29.14
C LEU A 31 -11.36 13.29 -30.39
N ASP A 32 -11.85 12.32 -31.16
CA ASP A 32 -11.30 11.85 -32.42
C ASP A 32 -11.57 12.81 -33.60
N GLN A 33 -12.45 13.80 -33.41
CA GLN A 33 -12.87 14.74 -34.44
C GLN A 33 -12.68 16.19 -33.99
N LYS A 34 -12.71 17.12 -34.96
CA LYS A 34 -12.70 18.55 -34.64
C LYS A 34 -14.04 18.89 -33.97
N LEU A 35 -13.98 19.33 -32.71
CA LEU A 35 -15.16 19.74 -31.96
C LEU A 35 -15.91 20.85 -32.70
N ASP A 36 -17.14 20.57 -33.11
CA ASP A 36 -18.04 21.56 -33.69
C ASP A 36 -18.77 22.31 -32.57
N VAL A 37 -18.25 23.49 -32.25
CA VAL A 37 -18.80 24.38 -31.22
C VAL A 37 -20.14 25.00 -31.60
N GLU A 38 -20.72 24.73 -32.77
CA GLU A 38 -22.11 25.10 -33.07
C GLU A 38 -23.10 24.05 -32.56
N THR A 39 -22.66 22.79 -32.43
CA THR A 39 -23.50 21.69 -31.91
C THR A 39 -23.58 21.70 -30.38
N LYS A 40 -24.69 21.18 -29.84
CA LYS A 40 -24.90 21.10 -28.39
C LYS A 40 -23.84 20.23 -27.69
N ASP A 41 -23.46 19.13 -28.32
CA ASP A 41 -22.49 18.18 -27.78
C ASP A 41 -21.06 18.72 -27.89
N GLY A 42 -20.70 19.37 -29.00
CA GLY A 42 -19.41 20.06 -29.15
C GLY A 42 -19.24 21.21 -28.15
N LYS A 43 -20.28 22.04 -27.93
CA LYS A 43 -20.29 23.08 -26.87
C LYS A 43 -20.09 22.47 -25.48
N ARG A 44 -20.76 21.36 -25.20
CA ARG A 44 -20.66 20.67 -23.91
C ARG A 44 -19.25 20.11 -23.68
N THR A 45 -18.69 19.39 -24.65
CA THR A 45 -17.32 18.86 -24.55
C THR A 45 -16.30 19.97 -24.43
N ALA A 46 -16.41 21.05 -25.22
CA ALA A 46 -15.50 22.20 -25.13
C ALA A 46 -15.54 22.85 -23.73
N SER A 47 -16.74 23.04 -23.16
CA SER A 47 -16.89 23.57 -21.79
C SER A 47 -16.30 22.63 -20.73
N GLN A 48 -16.46 21.31 -20.89
CA GLN A 48 -15.85 20.34 -19.98
C GLN A 48 -14.33 20.27 -20.14
N LEU A 49 -13.80 20.51 -21.35
CA LEU A 49 -12.37 20.62 -21.62
C LEU A 49 -11.79 21.88 -20.97
N SER A 50 -12.48 23.03 -21.06
CA SER A 50 -12.11 24.24 -20.33
C SER A 50 -12.11 24.00 -18.82
N LYS A 51 -13.15 23.34 -18.28
CA LYS A 51 -13.20 22.95 -16.87
C LYS A 51 -12.03 22.04 -16.48
N LEU A 52 -11.62 21.11 -17.35
CA LEU A 52 -10.44 20.28 -17.12
C LEU A 52 -9.16 21.12 -17.09
N LEU A 53 -9.01 22.06 -18.01
CA LEU A 53 -7.84 22.96 -18.05
C LEU A 53 -7.79 23.86 -16.80
N GLU A 54 -8.92 24.42 -16.37
CA GLU A 54 -9.00 25.20 -15.12
C GLU A 54 -8.65 24.34 -13.89
N LEU A 55 -9.10 23.08 -13.87
CA LEU A 55 -8.72 22.13 -12.81
C LEU A 55 -7.23 21.81 -12.85
N ILE A 56 -6.61 21.72 -14.03
CA ILE A 56 -5.16 21.52 -14.19
C ILE A 56 -4.39 22.76 -13.75
N ASP A 57 -4.82 23.96 -14.17
CA ASP A 57 -4.18 25.23 -13.82
C ASP A 57 -4.28 25.51 -12.32
N GLY A 58 -5.41 25.19 -11.68
CA GLY A 58 -5.57 25.27 -10.23
C GLY A 58 -4.67 24.31 -9.43
N ILE A 59 -4.15 23.24 -10.06
CA ILE A 59 -3.13 22.37 -9.44
C ILE A 59 -1.74 23.02 -9.46
N VAL A 60 -1.49 23.97 -10.38
CA VAL A 60 -0.17 24.62 -10.57
C VAL A 60 0.07 25.76 -9.58
N GLU A 61 -0.97 26.38 -9.01
CA GLU A 61 -0.80 27.30 -7.88
C GLU A 61 -0.25 26.52 -6.68
N ARG A 62 1.06 26.69 -6.41
CA ARG A 62 1.71 26.07 -5.25
C ARG A 62 0.93 26.48 -3.99
N PRO A 63 0.29 25.53 -3.28
CA PRO A 63 -0.45 25.88 -2.08
C PRO A 63 0.49 26.57 -1.11
N LYS A 64 -0.02 27.58 -0.39
CA LYS A 64 0.74 28.22 0.69
C LYS A 64 1.32 27.14 1.60
N PRO A 65 2.59 27.26 2.04
CA PRO A 65 3.16 26.32 2.99
C PRO A 65 2.22 26.17 4.18
N ILE A 66 1.71 24.97 4.41
CA ILE A 66 0.90 24.69 5.59
C ILE A 66 1.89 24.69 6.76
N ASP A 67 1.66 25.49 7.79
CA ASP A 67 2.56 25.57 8.96
C ASP A 67 2.34 24.44 9.97
N SER A 68 1.23 23.69 9.83
CA SER A 68 0.87 22.58 10.70
C SER A 68 1.74 21.34 10.43
N ARG A 69 2.25 20.72 11.50
CA ARG A 69 3.08 19.51 11.43
C ARG A 69 2.48 18.41 12.32
N PRO A 70 2.05 17.27 11.77
CA PRO A 70 1.51 16.20 12.61
C PRO A 70 2.59 15.56 13.48
N ILE A 71 2.17 15.07 14.64
CA ILE A 71 3.00 14.32 15.58
C ILE A 71 2.38 12.93 15.69
N TYR A 72 3.19 11.89 15.50
CA TYR A 72 2.78 10.49 15.57
C TYR A 72 3.48 9.77 16.72
N ASP A 73 2.81 8.74 17.24
CA ASP A 73 3.31 7.88 18.30
C ASP A 73 3.78 6.53 17.73
N ARG A 74 5.01 6.14 18.05
CA ARG A 74 5.62 4.87 17.68
C ARG A 74 4.87 3.68 18.23
N MET A 75 4.16 3.76 19.35
CA MET A 75 3.33 2.63 19.81
C MET A 75 2.23 2.29 18.81
N ASN A 76 1.55 3.30 18.25
CA ASN A 76 0.56 3.09 17.19
C ASN A 76 1.17 2.49 15.93
N LEU A 77 2.44 2.82 15.63
CA LEU A 77 3.18 2.21 14.54
C LEU A 77 3.38 0.71 14.77
N VAL A 78 3.78 0.30 15.97
CA VAL A 78 3.96 -1.14 16.29
C VAL A 78 2.66 -1.91 16.01
N LEU A 79 1.53 -1.39 16.49
CA LEU A 79 0.21 -2.01 16.28
C LEU A 79 -0.19 -2.06 14.80
N ALA A 80 0.14 -1.03 14.02
CA ALA A 80 -0.12 -1.00 12.58
C ALA A 80 0.70 -2.06 11.83
N VAL A 81 1.99 -2.20 12.18
CA VAL A 81 2.91 -3.19 11.61
C VAL A 81 2.49 -4.61 11.95
N GLU A 82 2.12 -4.86 13.20
CA GLU A 82 1.60 -6.16 13.67
C GLU A 82 0.38 -6.60 12.86
N ARG A 83 -0.65 -5.75 12.77
CA ARG A 83 -1.87 -6.05 12.02
C ARG A 83 -1.60 -6.25 10.52
N ALA A 84 -0.64 -5.53 9.95
CA ALA A 84 -0.26 -5.66 8.55
C ALA A 84 0.42 -7.01 8.29
N ALA A 85 1.38 -7.40 9.14
CA ALA A 85 2.06 -8.68 9.07
C ALA A 85 1.07 -9.84 9.23
N GLU A 86 0.19 -9.80 10.23
CA GLU A 86 -0.84 -10.81 10.43
C GLU A 86 -1.75 -10.97 9.21
N SER A 87 -2.20 -9.85 8.63
CA SER A 87 -3.07 -9.86 7.46
C SER A 87 -2.37 -10.46 6.23
N PHE A 88 -1.08 -10.14 6.04
CA PHE A 88 -0.24 -10.72 4.99
C PHE A 88 -0.12 -12.25 5.16
N HIS A 89 0.24 -12.70 6.36
CA HIS A 89 0.37 -14.12 6.69
C HIS A 89 -0.94 -14.89 6.49
N ASN A 90 -2.05 -14.35 7.00
CA ASN A 90 -3.36 -14.97 6.86
C ASN A 90 -3.78 -15.12 5.39
N GLY A 91 -3.50 -14.13 4.54
CA GLY A 91 -3.76 -14.22 3.11
C GLY A 91 -2.89 -15.26 2.40
N TRP A 92 -1.63 -15.41 2.80
CA TRP A 92 -0.71 -16.35 2.14
C TRP A 92 -0.78 -17.78 2.66
N ARG A 93 -1.10 -18.00 3.93
CA ARG A 93 -1.33 -19.34 4.50
C ARG A 93 -2.46 -20.07 3.77
N SER A 94 -3.59 -19.41 3.54
CA SER A 94 -4.71 -20.01 2.81
C SER A 94 -4.30 -20.42 1.39
N ARG A 95 -3.59 -19.54 0.66
CA ARG A 95 -3.08 -19.84 -0.69
C ARG A 95 -2.11 -21.03 -0.71
N LEU A 96 -1.26 -21.16 0.31
CA LEU A 96 -0.34 -22.28 0.46
C LEU A 96 -1.04 -23.59 0.92
N GLY A 97 -2.34 -23.56 1.20
CA GLY A 97 -3.09 -24.72 1.69
C GLY A 97 -2.78 -25.06 3.15
N ARG A 98 -2.36 -24.05 3.93
CA ARG A 98 -2.19 -24.11 5.38
C ARG A 98 -3.46 -23.62 6.07
N PRO A 99 -3.68 -23.97 7.35
CA PRO A 99 -4.76 -23.37 8.13
C PRO A 99 -4.64 -21.85 8.11
N GLY A 100 -5.66 -21.18 7.54
CA GLY A 100 -5.72 -19.73 7.38
C GLY A 100 -7.14 -19.21 7.62
N LYS A 101 -7.42 -17.98 7.18
CA LYS A 101 -8.76 -17.37 7.34
C LYS A 101 -9.80 -18.15 6.52
N GLN A 102 -10.97 -18.43 7.13
CA GLN A 102 -12.07 -19.15 6.47
C GLN A 102 -12.54 -18.42 5.20
N GLY A 103 -12.80 -19.19 4.12
CA GLY A 103 -13.35 -18.67 2.87
C GLY A 103 -12.35 -18.34 1.77
N MET A 104 -11.03 -18.50 1.98
CA MET A 104 -10.03 -18.32 0.94
C MET A 104 -9.53 -19.68 0.43
N GLU A 105 -9.61 -19.88 -0.89
CA GLU A 105 -9.25 -21.15 -1.53
C GLU A 105 -7.74 -21.36 -1.63
N LYS A 106 -7.34 -22.63 -1.60
CA LYS A 106 -5.96 -23.05 -1.81
C LYS A 106 -5.59 -22.87 -3.29
N GLU A 107 -4.41 -22.31 -3.53
CA GLU A 107 -3.89 -22.16 -4.89
C GLU A 107 -3.42 -23.50 -5.46
N HIS A 108 -3.53 -23.63 -6.79
CA HIS A 108 -3.03 -24.81 -7.47
C HIS A 108 -1.49 -24.88 -7.37
N TRP A 109 -0.95 -26.04 -7.00
CA TRP A 109 0.47 -26.19 -6.66
C TRP A 109 1.42 -25.85 -7.80
N THR A 110 1.00 -26.04 -9.06
CA THR A 110 1.81 -25.64 -10.23
C THR A 110 2.02 -24.14 -10.29
N ARG A 111 1.04 -23.33 -9.85
CA ARG A 111 1.13 -21.87 -9.78
C ARG A 111 2.12 -21.43 -8.70
N ILE A 112 2.05 -22.07 -7.51
CA ILE A 112 3.02 -21.83 -6.42
C ILE A 112 4.44 -22.21 -6.85
N LYS A 113 4.60 -23.33 -7.57
CA LYS A 113 5.90 -23.72 -8.14
C LYS A 113 6.40 -22.71 -9.18
N ALA A 114 5.53 -22.20 -10.04
CA ALA A 114 5.86 -21.19 -11.04
C ALA A 114 6.25 -19.85 -10.39
N LEU A 115 5.51 -19.41 -9.36
CA LEU A 115 5.87 -18.26 -8.53
C LEU A 115 7.27 -18.44 -7.93
N SER A 116 7.54 -19.60 -7.33
CA SER A 116 8.85 -19.89 -6.71
C SER A 116 9.98 -19.75 -7.72
N ARG A 117 9.79 -20.28 -8.95
CA ARG A 117 10.75 -20.13 -10.05
C ARG A 117 10.96 -18.67 -10.42
N ARG A 118 9.89 -17.90 -10.57
CA ARG A 118 9.93 -16.48 -10.98
C ARG A 118 10.72 -15.64 -9.98
N LEU A 119 10.44 -15.81 -8.69
CA LEU A 119 11.13 -15.12 -7.59
C LEU A 119 12.60 -15.54 -7.47
N ALA A 120 12.89 -16.83 -7.64
CA ALA A 120 14.27 -17.34 -7.68
C ALA A 120 15.12 -16.75 -8.82
N MET A 121 14.46 -16.28 -9.90
CA MET A 121 15.07 -15.64 -11.08
C MET A 121 15.00 -14.11 -11.04
N GLY A 122 14.51 -13.51 -9.94
CA GLY A 122 14.53 -12.06 -9.74
C GLY A 122 13.27 -11.29 -10.18
N SER A 123 12.24 -11.98 -10.67
CA SER A 123 10.89 -11.40 -10.80
C SER A 123 10.23 -11.29 -9.42
N ASP A 124 9.14 -10.54 -9.30
CA ASP A 124 8.40 -10.27 -8.06
C ASP A 124 6.97 -10.83 -8.05
N GLU A 125 6.50 -11.39 -9.17
CA GLU A 125 5.14 -11.93 -9.31
C GLU A 125 5.01 -13.05 -10.36
N TYR A 126 3.87 -13.74 -10.25
CA TYR A 126 3.39 -14.68 -11.26
C TYR A 126 1.84 -14.65 -11.33
N ASP A 127 1.29 -14.20 -12.46
CA ASP A 127 -0.16 -14.08 -12.68
C ASP A 127 -0.85 -13.23 -11.58
N THR A 128 -1.71 -13.82 -10.76
CA THR A 128 -2.37 -13.15 -9.63
C THR A 128 -1.59 -13.25 -8.32
N LEU A 129 -0.46 -13.97 -8.30
CA LEU A 129 0.37 -14.19 -7.12
C LEU A 129 1.44 -13.10 -7.02
N ARG A 130 1.23 -12.14 -6.12
CA ARG A 130 2.05 -10.92 -6.02
C ARG A 130 2.51 -10.66 -4.58
N PRO A 131 3.37 -11.52 -4.00
CA PRO A 131 3.69 -11.44 -2.56
C PRO A 131 4.36 -10.12 -2.16
N VAL A 132 5.16 -9.52 -3.05
CA VAL A 132 5.75 -8.18 -2.83
C VAL A 132 4.67 -7.11 -2.77
N ALA A 133 3.75 -7.10 -3.75
CA ALA A 133 2.66 -6.13 -3.81
C ALA A 133 1.69 -6.32 -2.63
N ASP A 134 1.40 -7.56 -2.25
CA ASP A 134 0.53 -7.88 -1.12
C ASP A 134 1.10 -7.34 0.20
N LEU A 135 2.39 -7.59 0.50
CA LEU A 135 3.02 -7.07 1.71
C LEU A 135 3.00 -5.54 1.73
N LYS A 136 3.39 -4.91 0.61
CA LYS A 136 3.32 -3.46 0.44
C LYS A 136 1.92 -2.95 0.73
N GLN A 137 0.89 -3.58 0.15
CA GLN A 137 -0.50 -3.16 0.32
C GLN A 137 -0.96 -3.27 1.78
N GLN A 138 -0.64 -4.37 2.47
CA GLN A 138 -1.03 -4.53 3.88
C GLN A 138 -0.38 -3.46 4.77
N LEU A 139 0.91 -3.18 4.56
CA LEU A 139 1.60 -2.10 5.28
C LEU A 139 1.02 -0.73 4.94
N GLN A 140 0.83 -0.43 3.66
CA GLN A 140 0.31 0.85 3.20
C GLN A 140 -1.08 1.15 3.77
N GLN A 141 -1.98 0.16 3.79
CA GLN A 141 -3.33 0.33 4.35
C GLN A 141 -3.28 0.65 5.86
N ARG A 142 -2.51 -0.10 6.64
CA ARG A 142 -2.43 0.09 8.10
C ARG A 142 -1.71 1.38 8.48
N LEU A 143 -0.64 1.73 7.75
CA LEU A 143 0.09 2.97 7.99
C LEU A 143 -0.71 4.19 7.55
N TYR A 144 -1.52 4.09 6.50
CA TYR A 144 -2.40 5.20 6.11
C TYR A 144 -3.42 5.54 7.21
N VAL A 145 -3.97 4.52 7.88
CA VAL A 145 -4.83 4.75 9.06
C VAL A 145 -4.06 5.45 10.18
N LEU A 146 -2.81 5.07 10.45
CA LEU A 146 -1.97 5.77 11.41
C LEU A 146 -1.77 7.24 11.03
N LEU A 147 -1.47 7.52 9.75
CA LEU A 147 -1.23 8.88 9.26
C LEU A 147 -2.45 9.78 9.42
N GLN A 148 -3.65 9.24 9.26
CA GLN A 148 -4.89 10.00 9.45
C GLN A 148 -5.22 10.31 10.92
N ASN A 149 -4.49 9.70 11.87
CA ASN A 149 -4.76 9.82 13.31
C ASN A 149 -3.49 10.30 14.06
N PRO A 150 -2.98 11.51 13.79
CA PRO A 150 -1.89 12.09 14.56
C PRO A 150 -2.33 12.31 16.02
N VAL A 151 -1.40 12.14 16.96
CA VAL A 151 -1.68 12.35 18.40
C VAL A 151 -1.82 13.83 18.74
N SER A 152 -1.13 14.68 17.98
CA SER A 152 -1.20 16.13 18.12
C SER A 152 -0.66 16.81 16.86
N TRP A 153 -0.78 18.13 16.81
CA TRP A 153 -0.20 18.96 15.76
C TRP A 153 0.74 19.98 16.41
N ASN A 154 1.87 20.24 15.78
CA ASN A 154 2.67 21.42 16.04
C ASN A 154 2.23 22.54 15.08
N GLY A 155 2.07 23.76 15.58
CA GLY A 155 1.48 24.88 14.84
C GLY A 155 -0.05 24.97 14.95
N PRO A 156 -0.70 25.81 14.12
CA PRO A 156 -2.15 25.96 14.13
C PRO A 156 -2.83 24.65 13.71
N GLU A 157 -4.05 24.41 14.17
CA GLU A 157 -4.81 23.24 13.71
C GLU A 157 -5.16 23.41 12.22
N PRO A 158 -4.78 22.45 11.35
CA PRO A 158 -5.02 22.56 9.91
C PRO A 158 -6.48 22.36 9.57
N SER A 159 -6.92 22.98 8.47
CA SER A 159 -8.23 22.67 7.88
C SER A 159 -8.29 21.21 7.39
N ASP A 160 -9.48 20.66 7.17
CA ASP A 160 -9.62 19.31 6.60
C ASP A 160 -8.95 19.18 5.22
N GLY A 161 -8.94 20.25 4.41
CA GLY A 161 -8.20 20.27 3.14
C GLY A 161 -6.69 20.17 3.35
N ASP A 162 -6.16 20.97 4.27
CA ASP A 162 -4.74 20.97 4.60
C ASP A 162 -4.28 19.62 5.19
N LYS A 163 -5.11 19.02 6.05
CA LYS A 163 -4.89 17.67 6.60
C LYS A 163 -4.74 16.66 5.47
N GLN A 164 -5.65 16.66 4.49
CA GLN A 164 -5.59 15.72 3.36
C GLN A 164 -4.34 15.95 2.50
N HIS A 165 -3.99 17.20 2.21
CA HIS A 165 -2.77 17.51 1.45
C HIS A 165 -1.50 17.00 2.16
N ILE A 166 -1.42 17.16 3.48
CA ILE A 166 -0.29 16.64 4.28
C ILE A 166 -0.26 15.10 4.23
N PHE A 167 -1.40 14.44 4.44
CA PHE A 167 -1.46 12.98 4.46
C PHE A 167 -1.14 12.37 3.09
N ASP A 168 -1.62 12.97 2.00
CA ASP A 168 -1.35 12.50 0.65
C ASP A 168 0.14 12.61 0.30
N ALA A 169 0.79 13.71 0.67
CA ALA A 169 2.23 13.89 0.47
C ALA A 169 3.05 12.81 1.20
N ILE A 170 2.72 12.53 2.46
CA ILE A 170 3.38 11.46 3.22
C ILE A 170 3.08 10.10 2.59
N ALA A 171 1.82 9.82 2.25
CA ALA A 171 1.39 8.53 1.74
C ALA A 171 2.01 8.18 0.37
N GLU A 172 2.21 9.18 -0.50
CA GLU A 172 2.87 8.99 -1.79
C GLU A 172 4.32 8.54 -1.64
N ASP A 173 5.09 9.25 -0.81
CA ASP A 173 6.49 8.88 -0.55
C ASP A 173 6.59 7.54 0.19
N LEU A 174 5.74 7.35 1.20
CA LEU A 174 5.68 6.11 1.97
C LEU A 174 5.38 4.91 1.06
N SER A 175 4.44 5.04 0.12
CA SER A 175 4.12 3.99 -0.86
C SER A 175 5.33 3.58 -1.69
N ARG A 176 6.19 4.53 -2.09
CA ARG A 176 7.41 4.26 -2.86
C ARG A 176 8.43 3.49 -2.00
N ARG A 177 8.71 3.97 -0.80
CA ARG A 177 9.67 3.34 0.14
C ARG A 177 9.21 1.95 0.58
N LEU A 178 7.91 1.76 0.82
CA LEU A 178 7.34 0.46 1.17
C LEU A 178 7.47 -0.57 0.03
N LEU A 179 7.39 -0.14 -1.23
CA LEU A 179 7.63 -1.03 -2.37
C LEU A 179 9.07 -1.54 -2.39
N GLU A 180 10.04 -0.65 -2.17
CA GLU A 180 11.45 -1.01 -2.07
C GLU A 180 11.71 -1.95 -0.90
N LEU A 181 11.16 -1.63 0.28
CA LEU A 181 11.25 -2.47 1.47
C LEU A 181 10.66 -3.88 1.25
N ALA A 182 9.44 -3.96 0.72
CA ALA A 182 8.78 -5.23 0.46
C ALA A 182 9.52 -6.06 -0.60
N SER A 183 10.02 -5.42 -1.66
CA SER A 183 10.83 -6.07 -2.69
C SER A 183 12.13 -6.61 -2.11
N ARG A 184 12.84 -5.82 -1.30
CA ARG A 184 14.07 -6.26 -0.63
C ARG A 184 13.80 -7.48 0.25
N ARG A 185 12.83 -7.40 1.17
CA ARG A 185 12.58 -8.42 2.19
C ARG A 185 11.97 -9.71 1.63
N VAL A 186 11.00 -9.62 0.71
CA VAL A 186 10.32 -10.81 0.18
C VAL A 186 11.08 -11.43 -0.99
N LYS A 187 11.74 -10.63 -1.83
CA LYS A 187 12.42 -11.11 -3.04
C LYS A 187 13.93 -11.19 -2.85
N SER A 188 14.60 -10.06 -2.68
CA SER A 188 16.07 -9.99 -2.80
C SER A 188 16.78 -10.77 -1.70
N GLU A 189 16.40 -10.57 -0.44
CA GLU A 189 17.01 -11.25 0.72
C GLU A 189 16.65 -12.74 0.78
N ARG A 190 15.53 -13.15 0.18
CA ARG A 190 15.00 -14.52 0.21
C ARG A 190 15.19 -15.27 -1.10
N GLN A 191 15.99 -14.76 -2.04
CA GLN A 191 16.14 -15.38 -3.36
C GLN A 191 16.63 -16.84 -3.29
N ALA A 192 17.52 -17.14 -2.34
CA ALA A 192 17.99 -18.50 -2.09
C ALA A 192 16.90 -19.42 -1.52
N ASP A 193 16.03 -18.90 -0.65
CA ASP A 193 14.90 -19.64 -0.09
C ASP A 193 13.84 -19.92 -1.19
N TRP A 194 13.60 -18.96 -2.09
CA TRP A 194 12.76 -19.17 -3.28
C TRP A 194 13.30 -20.23 -4.22
N ARG A 195 14.62 -20.26 -4.44
CA ARG A 195 15.29 -21.31 -5.23
C ARG A 195 15.12 -22.67 -4.58
N SER A 196 15.35 -22.76 -3.27
CA SER A 196 15.15 -23.99 -2.49
C SER A 196 13.70 -24.51 -2.60
N ALA A 197 12.71 -23.61 -2.48
CA ALA A 197 11.31 -23.95 -2.66
C ALA A 197 10.98 -24.43 -4.09
N TYR A 198 11.60 -23.83 -5.12
CA TYR A 198 11.42 -24.27 -6.50
C TYR A 198 11.97 -25.69 -6.73
N ASP A 199 13.16 -25.97 -6.21
CA ASP A 199 13.92 -27.20 -6.41
C ASP A 199 13.30 -28.44 -5.74
N GLU A 200 12.35 -28.26 -4.81
CA GLU A 200 11.59 -29.34 -4.19
C GLU A 200 10.96 -30.29 -5.22
N SER A 201 11.25 -31.59 -5.10
CA SER A 201 10.78 -32.62 -6.04
C SER A 201 10.41 -33.92 -5.35
N GLY A 202 9.75 -34.83 -6.09
CA GLY A 202 9.30 -36.12 -5.57
C GLY A 202 8.07 -36.05 -4.66
N LEU A 203 7.79 -37.18 -4.00
CA LEU A 203 6.64 -37.35 -3.12
C LEU A 203 6.68 -36.33 -1.96
N GLY A 204 5.55 -35.68 -1.69
CA GLY A 204 5.42 -34.69 -0.62
C GLY A 204 6.03 -33.31 -0.91
N SER A 205 6.59 -33.08 -2.11
CA SER A 205 7.24 -31.82 -2.47
C SER A 205 6.32 -30.61 -2.42
N THR A 206 5.01 -30.77 -2.70
CA THR A 206 4.03 -29.69 -2.55
C THR A 206 3.95 -29.17 -1.12
N PHE A 207 3.95 -30.07 -0.13
CA PHE A 207 3.90 -29.70 1.29
C PHE A 207 5.21 -29.10 1.77
N ARG A 208 6.36 -29.71 1.40
CA ARG A 208 7.68 -29.17 1.76
C ARG A 208 7.91 -27.78 1.18
N ARG A 209 7.52 -27.56 -0.09
CA ARG A 209 7.55 -26.24 -0.74
C ARG A 209 6.71 -25.21 0.02
N ALA A 210 5.47 -25.53 0.35
CA ALA A 210 4.61 -24.63 1.11
C ALA A 210 5.22 -24.29 2.49
N LYS A 211 5.77 -25.29 3.18
CA LYS A 211 6.49 -25.10 4.46
C LYS A 211 7.69 -24.16 4.31
N LEU A 212 8.53 -24.38 3.31
CA LEU A 212 9.72 -23.55 3.04
C LEU A 212 9.34 -22.10 2.75
N ILE A 213 8.32 -21.87 1.91
CA ILE A 213 7.86 -20.52 1.59
C ILE A 213 7.33 -19.83 2.86
N GLU A 214 6.50 -20.51 3.63
CA GLU A 214 5.96 -19.97 4.89
C GLU A 214 7.08 -19.62 5.88
N GLU A 215 7.90 -20.60 6.27
CA GLU A 215 8.87 -20.46 7.37
C GLU A 215 10.13 -19.67 6.98
N ARG A 216 10.60 -19.77 5.74
CA ARG A 216 11.88 -19.19 5.32
C ARG A 216 11.76 -17.96 4.45
N VAL A 217 10.59 -17.73 3.84
CA VAL A 217 10.33 -16.50 3.10
C VAL A 217 9.45 -15.57 3.92
N TYR A 218 8.21 -15.98 4.21
CA TYR A 218 7.21 -15.07 4.74
C TYR A 218 7.41 -14.72 6.21
N GLU A 219 7.72 -15.70 7.07
CA GLU A 219 7.99 -15.45 8.50
C GLU A 219 9.23 -14.57 8.71
N LEU A 220 10.23 -14.65 7.82
CA LEU A 220 11.44 -13.82 7.91
C LEU A 220 11.30 -12.46 7.21
N ALA A 221 10.52 -12.40 6.12
CA ALA A 221 10.30 -11.15 5.38
C ALA A 221 9.36 -10.20 6.13
N ALA A 222 8.32 -10.72 6.78
CA ALA A 222 7.32 -9.94 7.51
C ALA A 222 6.94 -10.63 8.82
N PRO A 223 7.89 -10.76 9.77
CA PRO A 223 7.61 -11.38 11.06
C PRO A 223 6.54 -10.57 11.81
N VAL A 224 5.59 -11.27 12.44
CA VAL A 224 4.61 -10.63 13.32
C VAL A 224 5.34 -10.21 14.61
N PRO A 225 5.42 -8.90 14.92
CA PRO A 225 5.95 -8.43 16.19
C PRO A 225 5.12 -9.01 17.35
N ASP A 226 5.78 -9.45 18.41
CA ASP A 226 5.13 -9.84 19.67
C ASP A 226 6.00 -9.38 20.86
N VAL A 227 5.61 -9.73 22.07
CA VAL A 227 6.33 -9.37 23.31
C VAL A 227 7.69 -10.05 23.48
N THR A 228 8.02 -11.03 22.64
CA THR A 228 9.25 -11.82 22.69
C THR A 228 10.30 -11.23 21.74
N PRO A 229 11.45 -10.77 22.26
CA PRO A 229 12.52 -10.23 21.42
C PRO A 229 13.03 -11.28 20.42
N SER A 230 13.03 -10.92 19.13
CA SER A 230 13.70 -11.68 18.07
C SER A 230 14.46 -10.73 17.15
N PRO A 231 15.70 -11.04 16.73
CA PRO A 231 16.48 -10.18 15.83
C PRO A 231 15.71 -9.81 14.56
N ASP A 232 15.03 -10.77 13.93
CA ASP A 232 14.29 -10.56 12.68
C ASP A 232 13.05 -9.68 12.87
N ARG A 233 12.31 -9.88 13.97
CA ARG A 233 11.16 -9.03 14.36
C ARG A 233 11.59 -7.60 14.57
N ASN A 234 12.67 -7.42 15.32
CA ASN A 234 13.23 -6.10 15.59
C ASN A 234 13.70 -5.44 14.30
N ALA A 235 14.39 -6.16 13.41
CA ALA A 235 14.82 -5.61 12.14
C ALA A 235 13.64 -5.16 11.27
N PHE A 236 12.56 -5.96 11.18
CA PHE A 236 11.38 -5.61 10.39
C PHE A 236 10.70 -4.34 10.92
N LEU A 237 10.47 -4.29 12.22
CA LEU A 237 9.86 -3.13 12.85
C LEU A 237 10.73 -1.87 12.70
N GLN A 238 12.05 -1.99 12.83
CA GLN A 238 12.97 -0.86 12.66
C GLN A 238 13.02 -0.37 11.20
N ASP A 239 12.99 -1.29 10.23
CA ASP A 239 12.92 -0.92 8.82
C ASP A 239 11.63 -0.14 8.50
N VAL A 240 10.47 -0.65 8.93
CA VAL A 240 9.19 0.05 8.70
C VAL A 240 9.15 1.37 9.47
N ALA A 241 9.70 1.43 10.68
CA ALA A 241 9.80 2.67 11.45
C ALA A 241 10.72 3.70 10.78
N THR A 242 11.82 3.26 10.18
CA THR A 242 12.74 4.13 9.44
C THR A 242 12.06 4.70 8.22
N VAL A 243 11.46 3.83 7.38
CA VAL A 243 10.69 4.23 6.19
C VAL A 243 9.56 5.20 6.56
N THR A 244 8.82 4.92 7.63
CA THR A 244 7.73 5.79 8.09
C THR A 244 8.25 7.13 8.58
N ARG A 245 9.32 7.13 9.39
CA ARG A 245 9.96 8.35 9.90
C ARG A 245 10.42 9.26 8.77
N GLU A 246 11.17 8.70 7.82
CA GLU A 246 11.69 9.45 6.67
C GLU A 246 10.55 10.06 5.84
N SER A 247 9.44 9.34 5.64
CA SER A 247 8.29 9.88 4.91
C SER A 247 7.54 10.97 5.67
N VAL A 248 7.41 10.89 7.00
CA VAL A 248 6.74 11.95 7.77
C VAL A 248 7.64 13.19 7.90
N GLU A 249 8.96 13.03 7.99
CA GLU A 249 9.92 14.14 8.06
C GLU A 249 9.90 15.02 6.79
N LEU A 250 9.47 14.50 5.64
CA LEU A 250 9.32 15.28 4.39
C LEU A 250 8.40 16.49 4.54
N VAL A 251 7.37 16.37 5.37
CA VAL A 251 6.44 17.46 5.67
C VAL A 251 6.75 18.13 7.00
N GLY A 252 7.93 17.86 7.58
CA GLY A 252 8.36 18.35 8.90
C GLY A 252 7.61 17.73 10.08
N ALA A 253 6.91 16.62 9.88
CA ALA A 253 6.23 15.90 10.95
C ALA A 253 7.23 15.07 11.77
N THR A 254 6.78 14.61 12.94
CA THR A 254 7.61 13.81 13.85
C THR A 254 6.94 12.49 14.21
N LEU A 255 7.77 11.45 14.40
CA LEU A 255 7.37 10.14 14.91
C LEU A 255 8.18 9.87 16.18
N HIS A 256 7.54 9.95 17.34
CA HIS A 256 8.15 9.75 18.65
C HIS A 256 8.15 8.28 19.05
#